data_AF-A0A6M8HUI5-F1
#
_entry.id   AF-A0A6M8HUI5-F1
#
_cell.length_a   1.000
_cell.length_b   1.000
_cell.length_c   1.000
_cell.angle_alpha   90.00
_cell.angle_beta   90.00
_cell.angle_gamma   90.00
#
_symmetry.space_group_name_H-M   'P 1'
#
loop_
_entity.id
_entity.type
_entity.pdbx_description
1 polymer ?
#
loop_
_entity_poly.entity_id
_entity_poly.type
_entity_poly.pdbx_seq_one_letter_code
_entity_poly.pdbx_strand_id
1 'polypeptide(L)' 'MAHVTSFAPRSTIDLSLLVRGMGQDVSAFLMQRREQRRIRRELHAYSDRELGDLGFSRGDIADVAAGRLRR' A
#
# COMPACT_ATOMS: atom_id res chain seq x y z
N MET A 1 22.06 2.68 56.03
CA MET A 1 21.27 1.61 55.39
C MET A 1 20.26 2.25 54.45
N ALA A 2 20.50 2.20 53.14
CA ALA A 2 19.63 2.79 52.13
C ALA A 2 18.97 1.65 51.34
N HIS A 3 17.68 1.43 51.54
CA HIS A 3 16.89 0.57 50.66
C HIS A 3 16.47 1.39 49.44
N VAL A 4 17.12 1.18 48.31
CA VAL A 4 16.68 1.71 47.03
C VAL A 4 15.52 0.84 46.55
N THR A 5 14.30 1.35 46.68
CA THR A 5 13.11 0.70 46.12
C THR A 5 13.11 0.94 44.61
N SER A 6 13.62 -0.03 43.85
CA SER A 6 13.52 -0.06 42.39
C SER A 6 12.07 -0.21 41.97
N PHE A 7 11.45 0.87 41.51
CA PHE A 7 10.15 0.83 40.83
C PHE A 7 10.41 0.81 39.31
N ALA A 8 10.57 -0.38 38.77
CA ALA A 8 10.63 -0.58 37.32
C ALA A 8 9.20 -0.73 36.77
N PRO A 9 8.67 0.20 35.95
CA PRO A 9 7.38 0.01 35.31
C PRO A 9 7.50 -1.13 34.29
N ARG A 10 6.78 -2.23 34.50
CA ARG A 10 6.60 -3.27 33.50
C ARG A 10 5.65 -2.74 32.42
N SER A 11 6.18 -2.13 31.38
CA SER A 11 5.41 -1.86 30.16
C SER A 11 5.20 -3.17 29.42
N THR A 12 4.07 -3.84 29.67
CA THR A 12 3.61 -4.93 28.82
C THR A 12 3.15 -4.32 27.50
N ILE A 13 4.01 -4.38 26.49
CA ILE A 13 3.62 -4.08 25.12
C ILE A 13 2.46 -5.01 24.78
N ASP A 14 1.28 -4.44 24.53
CA ASP A 14 0.11 -5.21 24.13
C ASP A 14 0.21 -5.55 22.64
N LEU A 15 0.70 -6.76 22.37
CA LEU A 15 0.86 -7.30 21.02
C LEU A 15 -0.47 -7.36 20.25
N SER A 16 -1.62 -7.42 20.93
CA SER A 16 -2.93 -7.48 20.27
C SER A 16 -3.27 -6.16 19.54
N LEU A 17 -2.82 -5.02 20.07
CA LEU A 17 -2.96 -3.72 19.42
C LEU A 17 -2.10 -3.63 18.14
N LEU A 18 -0.90 -4.22 18.17
CA LEU A 18 -0.01 -4.29 17.02
C LEU A 18 -0.62 -5.14 15.89
N VAL A 19 -1.11 -6.34 16.21
CA VAL A 19 -1.73 -7.24 15.22
C VAL A 19 -2.99 -6.60 14.60
N ARG A 20 -3.78 -5.88 15.39
CA ARG A 20 -4.98 -5.20 14.90
C ARG A 20 -4.67 -4.08 13.91
N GLY A 21 -3.64 -3.27 14.18
CA GLY A 21 -3.14 -2.25 13.25
C GLY A 21 -2.61 -2.88 11.95
N MET A 22 -1.78 -3.92 12.07
CA MET A 22 -1.25 -4.64 10.91
C MET A 22 -2.34 -5.26 10.03
N GLY A 23 -3.44 -5.76 10.62
CA GLY A 23 -4.55 -6.33 9.85
C GLY A 23 -5.23 -5.32 8.92
N GLN A 24 -5.41 -4.08 9.40
CA GLN A 24 -6.00 -3.00 8.60
C GLN A 24 -5.04 -2.56 7.47
N ASP A 25 -3.76 -2.39 7.78
CA ASP A 25 -2.75 -1.97 6.82
C ASP A 25 -2.52 -3.02 5.71
N VAL A 26 -2.50 -4.30 6.08
CA VAL A 26 -2.38 -5.41 5.13
C VAL A 26 -3.59 -5.46 4.20
N SER A 27 -4.79 -5.25 4.72
CA SER A 27 -6.01 -5.26 3.90
C SER A 27 -6.00 -4.15 2.85
N ALA A 28 -5.63 -2.93 3.25
CA ALA A 28 -5.51 -1.77 2.35
C ALA A 28 -4.43 -2.00 1.28
N PHE A 29 -3.27 -2.53 1.69
CA PHE A 29 -2.19 -2.86 0.77
C PHE A 29 -2.62 -3.90 -0.28
N LEU A 30 -3.32 -4.96 0.14
CA LEU A 30 -3.83 -5.99 -0.76
C LEU A 30 -4.89 -5.45 -1.73
N MET A 31 -5.79 -4.60 -1.25
CA MET A 31 -6.79 -3.94 -2.10
C MET A 31 -6.11 -3.06 -3.15
N GLN A 32 -5.15 -2.24 -2.76
CA GLN A 32 -4.40 -1.39 -3.69
C GLN A 32 -3.62 -2.20 -4.72
N ARG A 33 -3.00 -3.31 -4.32
CA ARG A 33 -2.33 -4.24 -5.26
C ARG A 33 -3.30 -4.89 -6.24
N ARG A 34 -4.50 -5.26 -5.79
CA ARG A 34 -5.55 -5.81 -6.67
C ARG A 34 -6.01 -4.79 -7.68
N GLU A 35 -6.23 -3.55 -7.25
CA GLU A 35 -6.65 -2.46 -8.13
C GLU A 35 -5.59 -2.13 -9.18
N GLN A 36 -4.32 -2.02 -8.78
CA GLN A 36 -3.20 -1.85 -9.71
C GLN A 36 -3.14 -2.95 -10.78
N ARG A 37 -3.42 -4.20 -10.41
CA ARG A 37 -3.44 -5.33 -11.35
C ARG A 37 -4.64 -5.27 -12.29
N ARG A 38 -5.80 -4.84 -11.79
CA ARG A 38 -7.01 -4.66 -12.59
C ARG A 38 -6.78 -3.58 -13.65
N ILE A 39 -6.35 -2.39 -13.24
CA ILE A 39 -6.05 -1.27 -14.14
C ILE A 39 -5.04 -1.68 -15.20
N ARG A 40 -3.94 -2.35 -14.80
CA ARG A 40 -2.95 -2.88 -15.77
C ARG A 40 -3.58 -3.81 -16.80
N ARG A 41 -4.43 -4.75 -16.37
CA ARG A 41 -5.07 -5.70 -17.30
C ARG A 41 -6.01 -5.00 -18.27
N GLU A 42 -6.83 -4.07 -17.76
CA GLU A 42 -7.75 -3.29 -18.58
C GLU A 42 -6.98 -2.43 -19.60
N LEU A 43 -5.95 -1.69 -19.15
CA LEU A 43 -5.10 -0.88 -20.04
C LEU A 43 -4.33 -1.71 -21.08
N HIS A 44 -3.91 -2.93 -20.73
CA HIS A 44 -3.26 -3.82 -21.68
C HIS A 44 -4.19 -4.35 -22.77
N ALA A 45 -5.52 -4.34 -22.54
CA ALA A 45 -6.50 -4.75 -23.53
C ALA A 45 -6.71 -3.69 -24.63
N TYR A 46 -6.39 -2.43 -24.37
CA TYR A 46 -6.41 -1.37 -25.38
C TYR A 46 -5.25 -1.52 -26.37
N SER A 47 -5.48 -1.11 -27.60
CA SER A 47 -4.45 -0.94 -28.62
C SER A 47 -3.59 0.30 -28.35
N ASP A 48 -2.40 0.35 -28.95
CA ASP A 48 -1.49 1.50 -28.77
C ASP A 48 -2.08 2.80 -29.31
N ARG A 49 -2.99 2.73 -30.29
CA ARG A 49 -3.73 3.88 -30.81
C ARG A 49 -4.72 4.41 -29.78
N GLU A 50 -5.53 3.53 -29.20
CA GLU A 50 -6.50 3.91 -28.17
C GLU A 50 -5.82 4.45 -26.91
N LEU A 51 -4.69 3.87 -26.51
CA LEU A 51 -3.85 4.42 -25.44
C LEU A 51 -3.35 5.82 -25.80
N GLY A 52 -2.91 6.02 -27.04
CA GLY A 52 -2.51 7.32 -27.57
C GLY A 52 -3.64 8.36 -27.54
N ASP A 53 -4.87 7.95 -27.84
CA ASP A 53 -6.07 8.81 -27.75
C ASP A 53 -6.38 9.20 -26.29
N LEU A 54 -6.08 8.32 -25.32
CA LEU A 54 -6.12 8.64 -23.88
C LEU A 54 -4.92 9.50 -23.43
N GLY A 55 -3.97 9.75 -24.32
CA GLY A 55 -2.83 10.63 -24.10
C GLY A 55 -1.61 9.95 -23.47
N PHE A 56 -1.54 8.62 -23.40
CA PHE A 56 -0.38 7.93 -22.82
C PHE A 56 0.02 6.67 -23.61
N SER A 57 1.25 6.22 -23.40
CA SER A 57 1.82 5.09 -24.10
C SER A 57 1.72 3.80 -23.29
N ARG A 58 1.99 2.65 -23.91
CA ARG A 58 2.05 1.36 -23.21
C ARG A 58 3.10 1.34 -22.08
N GLY A 59 4.15 2.15 -22.19
CA GLY A 59 5.16 2.31 -21.14
C GLY A 59 4.61 2.97 -19.87
N ASP A 60 3.61 3.85 -20.02
CA ASP A 60 3.04 4.64 -18.92
C ASP A 60 2.01 3.85 -18.09
N ILE A 61 1.51 2.72 -18.60
CA ILE A 61 0.51 1.86 -17.93
C ILE A 61 0.95 1.52 -16.50
N ALA A 62 2.25 1.29 -16.30
CA ALA A 62 2.81 0.97 -15.00
C ALA A 62 2.61 2.08 -13.96
N ASP A 63 2.75 3.34 -14.39
CA ASP A 63 2.64 4.52 -13.55
C ASP A 63 1.21 5.04 -13.45
N VAL A 64 0.39 4.88 -14.51
CA VAL A 64 -1.05 5.10 -14.45
C VAL A 64 -1.68 4.17 -13.42
N ALA A 65 -1.41 2.86 -13.50
CA ALA A 65 -1.95 1.90 -12.54
C ALA A 65 -1.51 2.19 -11.10
N ALA A 66 -0.31 2.75 -10.91
CA ALA A 66 0.20 3.13 -9.60
C ALA A 66 -0.30 4.50 -9.11
N GLY A 67 -1.05 5.26 -9.92
CA GLY A 67 -1.47 6.63 -9.61
C GLY A 67 -0.32 7.63 -9.57
N ARG A 68 0.79 7.34 -10.26
CA ARG A 68 2.03 8.14 -10.25
C ARG A 68 2.25 8.97 -11.51
N LEU A 69 1.44 8.78 -12.54
CA LEU A 69 1.54 9.58 -13.75
C LEU A 69 1.29 11.05 -13.39
N ARG A 70 2.34 11.88 -13.49
CA ARG A 70 2.28 13.32 -13.29
C ARG A 70 2.49 13.99 -14.65
N ARG A 71 1.48 14.71 -15.13
CA ARG A 71 1.50 15.48 -16.36
C ARG A 71 0.76 16.79 -16.18
#